data_AF-A0A5P2XAW0-F1
#
_entry.id   AF-A0A5P2XAW0-F1
#
_cell.length_a   1.000
_cell.length_b   1.000
_cell.length_c   1.000
_cell.angle_alpha   90.00
_cell.angle_beta   90.00
_cell.angle_gamma   90.00
#
_symmetry.space_group_name_H-M   'P 1'
#
loop_
_entity.id
_entity.type
_entity.pdbx_description
1 polymer ?
#
loop_
_entity_poly.entity_id
_entity_poly.type
_entity_poly.pdbx_seq_one_letter_code
_entity_poly.pdbx_strand_id
1 'polypeptide(L)'
;MTAYESGFEFTQHQGAWDIRMWWPSGPVTGGPQRITIEKAEDAPARDVARGISTTVLRRLDLPAAVKAAEEAGPSLEEGAREITQMVEEAGATAKRLLELEGVSAPYLVMLSAVYVQMATIGARRPIDWLARLIERRPETVRDHLKKARRDGLLSSMAGKAGGELTEKAQAVLDSTSG
;
A
#
# COMPACT_ATOMS: atom_id res chain seq x y z
N MET A 1 2.23 9.75 -18.79
CA MET A 1 1.89 8.42 -18.23
C MET A 1 3.01 8.05 -17.27
N THR A 2 2.78 8.06 -15.97
CA THR A 2 3.76 7.59 -14.98
C THR A 2 3.15 6.37 -14.33
N ALA A 3 3.68 5.20 -14.67
CA ALA A 3 3.36 3.95 -14.00
C ALA A 3 3.68 4.14 -12.50
N TYR A 4 2.78 3.67 -11.66
CA TYR A 4 3.03 3.56 -10.23
C TYR A 4 4.15 2.53 -10.07
N GLU A 5 5.36 2.95 -9.70
CA GLU A 5 6.48 2.04 -9.44
C GLU A 5 6.15 1.20 -8.20
N SER A 6 5.48 0.07 -8.41
CA SER A 6 5.38 -0.99 -7.42
C SER A 6 6.73 -1.71 -7.35
N GLY A 7 7.13 -2.13 -6.16
CA GLY A 7 8.40 -2.82 -5.94
C GLY A 7 8.54 -3.19 -4.47
N PHE A 8 9.61 -3.92 -4.16
CA PHE A 8 9.88 -4.39 -2.81
C PHE A 8 11.23 -3.86 -2.33
N GLU A 9 11.34 -3.75 -1.01
CA GLU A 9 12.50 -3.19 -0.33
C GLU A 9 13.11 -4.22 0.60
N PHE A 10 14.43 -4.37 0.52
CA PHE A 10 15.22 -5.19 1.43
C PHE A 10 16.09 -4.28 2.29
N THR A 11 16.05 -4.50 3.61
CA THR A 11 16.82 -3.69 4.55
C THR A 11 18.00 -4.48 5.09
N GLN A 12 19.20 -3.90 5.04
CA GLN A 12 20.38 -4.38 5.73
C GLN A 12 20.78 -3.38 6.81
N HIS A 13 21.06 -3.90 8.00
CA HIS A 13 21.61 -3.10 9.10
C HIS A 13 23.14 -3.24 9.14
N GLN A 14 23.86 -2.11 9.08
CA GLN A 14 25.32 -2.09 9.04
C GLN A 14 25.88 -1.03 10.00
N GLY A 15 26.07 -1.42 11.26
CA GLY A 15 26.57 -0.52 12.30
C GLY A 15 25.59 0.60 12.58
N ALA A 16 25.97 1.85 12.34
CA ALA A 16 25.13 3.02 12.59
C ALA A 16 24.14 3.36 11.44
N TRP A 17 24.03 2.50 10.43
CA TRP A 17 23.31 2.78 9.18
C TRP A 17 22.34 1.66 8.82
N ASP A 18 21.12 2.06 8.45
CA ASP A 18 20.15 1.21 7.77
C ASP A 18 20.21 1.47 6.28
N ILE A 19 20.37 0.39 5.51
CA ILE A 19 20.49 0.44 4.06
C ILE A 19 19.27 -0.26 3.47
N ARG A 20 18.47 0.52 2.76
CA ARG A 20 17.22 0.10 2.13
C ARG A 20 17.45 0.00 0.63
N MET A 21 17.33 -1.20 0.09
CA MET A 21 17.58 -1.53 -1.31
C MET A 21 16.27 -1.92 -1.97
N TRP A 22 15.94 -1.26 -3.08
CA TRP A 22 14.65 -1.43 -3.74
C TRP A 22 14.80 -1.99 -5.15
N TRP A 23 13.92 -2.93 -5.47
CA TRP A 23 13.73 -3.51 -6.80
C TRP A 23 12.30 -3.24 -7.29
N PRO A 24 12.11 -3.04 -8.61
CA PRO A 24 10.78 -2.97 -9.19
C PRO A 24 10.06 -4.31 -9.03
N SER A 25 8.73 -4.29 -9.11
CA SER A 25 7.95 -5.52 -9.22
C SER A 25 8.28 -6.22 -10.54
N GLY A 26 8.37 -7.55 -10.51
CA GLY A 26 8.85 -8.35 -11.62
C GLY A 26 10.15 -9.08 -11.27
N PRO A 27 10.61 -9.96 -12.18
CA PRO A 27 11.80 -10.76 -11.95
C PRO A 27 13.00 -9.88 -11.57
N VAL A 28 13.74 -10.29 -10.54
CA VAL A 28 14.98 -9.64 -10.13
C VAL A 28 16.03 -9.85 -11.22
N THR A 29 16.25 -8.83 -12.03
CA THR A 29 17.30 -8.85 -13.06
C THR A 29 18.47 -7.98 -12.62
N GLY A 30 19.30 -8.52 -11.73
CA GLY A 30 20.52 -7.86 -11.24
C GLY A 30 20.32 -7.01 -9.97
N GLY A 31 21.17 -5.99 -9.83
CA GLY A 31 21.25 -5.18 -8.61
C GLY A 31 20.03 -4.27 -8.36
N PRO A 32 19.95 -3.67 -7.16
CA PRO A 32 18.83 -2.79 -6.81
C PRO A 32 18.82 -1.54 -7.69
N GLN A 33 17.62 -1.07 -8.05
CA GLN A 33 17.47 0.18 -8.81
C GLN A 33 17.61 1.42 -7.93
N ARG A 34 17.37 1.28 -6.61
CA ARG A 34 17.51 2.38 -5.66
C ARG A 34 18.12 1.86 -4.36
N ILE A 35 19.03 2.64 -3.81
CA ILE A 35 19.61 2.43 -2.48
C ILE A 35 19.42 3.70 -1.68
N THR A 36 18.77 3.56 -0.52
CA THR A 36 18.59 4.62 0.47
C THR A 36 19.38 4.24 1.71
N ILE A 37 20.23 5.16 2.18
CA ILE A 37 21.06 4.95 3.38
C ILE A 37 20.66 6.00 4.40
N GLU A 38 20.23 5.55 5.56
CA GLU A 38 19.78 6.40 6.65
C GLU A 38 20.49 5.98 7.94
N LYS A 39 20.55 6.90 8.91
CA LYS A 39 21.03 6.51 10.24
C LYS A 39 20.06 5.50 10.84
N ALA A 40 20.58 4.48 11.51
CA ALA A 40 19.75 3.62 12.33
C ALA A 40 19.08 4.42 13.44
N GLU A 41 17.91 3.97 13.91
CA GLU A 41 17.13 4.66 14.94
C GLU A 41 17.95 4.89 16.21
N ASP A 42 18.75 3.89 16.59
CA ASP A 42 19.61 3.83 17.78
C ASP A 42 21.08 4.21 17.50
N ALA A 43 21.37 4.76 16.31
CA ALA A 43 22.73 5.08 15.89
C ALA A 43 23.41 6.11 16.82
N PRO A 44 24.58 5.80 17.41
CA PRO A 44 25.32 6.75 18.22
C PRO A 44 25.73 8.00 17.42
N ALA A 45 25.52 9.19 17.99
CA ALA A 45 25.80 10.47 17.30
C ALA A 45 27.25 10.56 16.76
N ARG A 46 28.21 9.99 17.49
CA ARG A 46 29.63 9.92 17.08
C ARG A 46 29.86 9.11 15.81
N ASP A 47 29.03 8.08 15.58
CA ASP A 47 29.23 7.11 14.50
C ASP A 47 28.57 7.59 13.19
N VAL A 48 27.62 8.53 13.28
CA VAL A 48 26.99 9.22 12.13
C VAL A 48 27.58 10.59 11.82
N ALA A 49 28.38 11.17 12.74
CA ALA A 49 28.93 12.53 12.62
C ALA A 49 29.76 12.78 11.34
N ARG A 50 30.36 11.73 10.78
CA ARG A 50 31.16 11.79 9.55
C ARG A 50 30.33 11.61 8.26
N GLY A 51 29.02 11.39 8.41
CA GLY A 51 28.12 11.12 7.29
C GLY A 51 28.40 9.76 6.62
N ILE A 52 27.72 9.56 5.48
CA ILE A 52 27.87 8.36 4.66
C ILE A 52 29.23 8.42 3.98
N SER A 53 30.15 7.54 4.36
CA SER A 53 31.51 7.49 3.84
C SER A 53 31.72 6.33 2.88
N THR A 54 32.84 6.32 2.16
CA THR A 54 33.24 5.20 1.28
C THR A 54 33.37 3.88 2.03
N THR A 55 33.68 3.91 3.33
CA THR A 55 33.68 2.72 4.19
C THR A 55 32.28 2.14 4.37
N VAL A 56 31.25 2.98 4.51
CA VAL A 56 29.85 2.55 4.58
C VAL A 56 29.44 1.92 3.26
N LEU A 57 29.76 2.58 2.14
CA LEU A 57 29.43 2.06 0.80
C LEU A 57 30.14 0.75 0.46
N ARG A 58 31.36 0.53 0.94
CA ARG A 58 32.11 -0.72 0.72
C ARG A 58 31.63 -1.90 1.56
N ARG A 59 30.88 -1.63 2.64
CA ARG A 59 30.29 -2.67 3.51
C ARG A 59 28.93 -3.14 3.02
N LEU A 60 28.40 -2.54 1.95
CA LEU A 60 27.17 -3.00 1.32
C LEU A 60 27.40 -4.39 0.73
N ASP A 61 26.71 -5.39 1.28
CA ASP A 61 26.72 -6.74 0.72
C ASP A 61 25.63 -6.84 -0.34
N LEU A 62 25.93 -6.28 -1.52
CA LEU A 62 25.05 -6.32 -2.68
C LEU A 62 24.80 -7.75 -3.17
N PRO A 63 25.81 -8.66 -3.22
CA PRO A 63 25.56 -10.05 -3.58
C PRO A 63 24.56 -10.74 -2.65
N ALA A 64 24.70 -10.58 -1.33
CA ALA A 64 23.73 -11.15 -0.39
C ALA A 64 22.35 -10.50 -0.53
N ALA A 65 22.28 -9.19 -0.79
CA ALA A 65 21.02 -8.50 -1.02
C ALA A 65 20.29 -9.01 -2.28
N VAL A 66 21.03 -9.22 -3.38
CA VAL A 66 20.47 -9.77 -4.64
C VAL A 66 19.95 -11.18 -4.40
N LYS A 67 20.72 -12.04 -3.72
CA LYS A 67 20.28 -13.40 -3.40
C LYS A 67 19.01 -13.40 -2.53
N ALA A 68 18.97 -12.57 -1.49
CA ALA A 68 17.79 -12.43 -0.64
C ALA A 68 16.57 -11.90 -1.42
N ALA A 69 16.79 -10.97 -2.36
CA ALA A 69 15.76 -10.45 -3.25
C ALA A 69 15.26 -11.51 -4.25
N GLU A 70 16.13 -12.36 -4.80
CA GLU A 70 15.77 -13.48 -5.67
C GLU A 70 14.96 -14.55 -4.92
N GLU A 71 15.33 -14.85 -3.67
CA GLU A 71 14.63 -15.82 -2.83
C GLU A 71 13.26 -15.31 -2.35
N ALA A 72 13.19 -14.04 -1.92
CA ALA A 72 11.94 -13.44 -1.43
C ALA A 72 11.03 -12.97 -2.57
N GLY A 73 11.59 -12.62 -3.72
CA GLY A 73 10.90 -12.05 -4.88
C GLY A 73 9.63 -12.81 -5.27
N PRO A 74 9.67 -14.13 -5.50
CA PRO A 74 8.49 -14.91 -5.84
C PRO A 74 7.36 -14.78 -4.79
N SER A 75 7.68 -14.91 -3.51
CA SER A 75 6.69 -14.81 -2.42
C SER A 75 6.10 -13.40 -2.26
N LEU A 76 6.93 -12.37 -2.46
CA LEU A 76 6.50 -10.96 -2.40
C LEU A 76 5.65 -10.60 -3.62
N GLU A 77 5.98 -11.13 -4.80
CA GLU A 77 5.16 -10.99 -6.00
C GLU A 77 3.82 -11.70 -5.87
N GLU A 78 3.81 -12.93 -5.36
CA GLU A 78 2.59 -13.70 -5.12
C GLU A 78 1.68 -12.96 -4.14
N GLY A 79 2.21 -12.53 -2.99
CA GLY A 79 1.45 -11.74 -2.02
C GLY A 79 0.95 -10.40 -2.60
N ALA A 80 1.76 -9.70 -3.41
CA ALA A 80 1.33 -8.47 -4.07
C ALA A 80 0.23 -8.71 -5.12
N ARG A 81 0.30 -9.82 -5.88
CA ARG A 81 -0.73 -10.24 -6.83
C ARG A 81 -2.02 -10.61 -6.12
N GLU A 82 -1.96 -11.37 -5.04
CA GLU A 82 -3.12 -11.73 -4.21
C GLU A 82 -3.81 -10.48 -3.66
N ILE A 83 -3.05 -9.54 -3.08
CA ILE A 83 -3.60 -8.27 -2.58
C ILE A 83 -4.25 -7.47 -3.71
N THR A 84 -3.61 -7.40 -4.87
CA THR A 84 -4.15 -6.68 -6.05
C THR A 84 -5.45 -7.33 -6.51
N GLN A 85 -5.48 -8.66 -6.62
CA GLN A 85 -6.66 -9.42 -7.02
C GLN A 85 -7.81 -9.21 -6.03
N MET A 86 -7.55 -9.32 -4.72
CA MET A 86 -8.55 -9.06 -3.68
C MET A 86 -9.15 -7.65 -3.80
N VAL A 87 -8.31 -6.64 -4.05
CA VAL A 87 -8.72 -5.25 -4.22
C VAL A 87 -9.57 -5.06 -5.48
N GLU A 88 -9.20 -5.71 -6.59
CA GLU A 88 -9.98 -5.73 -7.84
C GLU A 88 -11.34 -6.41 -7.67
N GLU A 89 -11.40 -7.58 -7.04
CA GLU A 89 -12.63 -8.33 -6.78
C GLU A 89 -13.60 -7.56 -5.86
N ALA A 90 -13.08 -7.01 -4.76
CA ALA A 90 -13.87 -6.23 -3.82
C ALA A 90 -14.43 -4.95 -4.47
N GLY A 91 -13.65 -4.31 -5.34
CA GLY A 91 -14.13 -3.13 -6.02
C GLY A 91 -15.04 -3.42 -7.23
N ALA A 92 -14.90 -4.57 -7.90
CA ALA A 92 -15.88 -5.08 -8.86
C ALA A 92 -17.23 -5.37 -8.17
N THR A 93 -17.18 -5.90 -6.95
CA THR A 93 -18.36 -6.06 -6.09
C THR A 93 -19.00 -4.71 -5.77
N ALA A 94 -18.20 -3.70 -5.41
CA ALA A 94 -18.70 -2.34 -5.21
C ALA A 94 -19.36 -1.77 -6.49
N LYS A 95 -18.77 -1.98 -7.67
CA LYS A 95 -19.38 -1.56 -8.95
C LYS A 95 -20.74 -2.23 -9.15
N ARG A 96 -20.84 -3.54 -8.94
CA ARG A 96 -22.09 -4.29 -9.09
C ARG A 96 -23.18 -3.78 -8.14
N LEU A 97 -22.84 -3.54 -6.87
CA LEU A 97 -23.78 -2.98 -5.89
C LEU A 97 -24.26 -1.58 -6.32
N LEU A 98 -23.35 -0.75 -6.85
CA LEU A 98 -23.71 0.57 -7.38
C LEU A 98 -24.70 0.48 -8.56
N GLU A 99 -24.52 -0.51 -9.44
CA GLU A 99 -25.40 -0.71 -10.60
C GLU A 99 -26.78 -1.25 -10.23
N LEU A 100 -26.85 -2.14 -9.22
CA LEU A 100 -28.09 -2.78 -8.80
C LEU A 100 -28.92 -1.91 -7.85
N GLU A 101 -28.26 -1.22 -6.91
CA GLU A 101 -28.94 -0.55 -5.78
C GLU A 101 -28.66 0.96 -5.75
N GLY A 102 -27.80 1.48 -6.63
CA GLY A 102 -27.35 2.86 -6.58
C GLY A 102 -26.43 3.11 -5.39
N VAL A 103 -26.48 4.32 -4.84
CA VAL A 103 -25.63 4.73 -3.70
C VAL A 103 -26.24 4.19 -2.39
N SER A 104 -26.18 2.88 -2.20
CA SER A 104 -26.72 2.15 -1.04
C SER A 104 -25.69 1.98 0.09
N ALA A 105 -26.15 1.56 1.28
CA ALA A 105 -25.25 1.28 2.40
C ALA A 105 -24.27 0.13 2.10
N PRO A 106 -24.70 -1.04 1.56
CA PRO A 106 -23.77 -2.09 1.12
C PRO A 106 -22.71 -1.59 0.14
N TYR A 107 -23.11 -0.80 -0.85
CA TYR A 107 -22.18 -0.17 -1.79
C TYR A 107 -21.15 0.72 -1.08
N LEU A 108 -21.60 1.62 -0.20
CA LEU A 108 -20.72 2.57 0.49
C LEU A 108 -19.74 1.87 1.42
N VAL A 109 -20.16 0.76 2.05
CA VAL A 109 -19.28 -0.07 2.87
C VAL A 109 -18.22 -0.75 2.02
N MET A 110 -18.59 -1.40 0.92
CA MET A 110 -17.63 -2.03 0.01
C MET A 110 -16.64 -1.02 -0.58
N LEU A 111 -17.12 0.15 -1.02
CA LEU A 111 -16.25 1.22 -1.51
C LEU A 111 -15.27 1.69 -0.43
N SER A 112 -15.73 1.83 0.81
CA SER A 112 -14.90 2.25 1.94
C SER A 112 -13.88 1.19 2.32
N ALA A 113 -14.23 -0.10 2.27
CA ALA A 113 -13.34 -1.21 2.55
C ALA A 113 -12.15 -1.21 1.58
N VAL A 114 -12.43 -1.11 0.28
CA VAL A 114 -11.38 -1.03 -0.76
C VAL A 114 -10.52 0.22 -0.57
N TYR A 115 -11.14 1.37 -0.29
CA TYR A 115 -10.41 2.61 -0.03
C TYR A 115 -9.44 2.49 1.16
N VAL A 116 -9.89 1.93 2.29
CA VAL A 116 -9.08 1.73 3.49
C VAL A 116 -7.95 0.74 3.20
N GLN A 117 -8.24 -0.37 2.52
CA GLN A 117 -7.22 -1.36 2.16
C GLN A 117 -6.12 -0.72 1.28
N MET A 118 -6.51 0.00 0.23
CA MET A 118 -5.57 0.70 -0.65
C MET A 118 -4.75 1.75 0.11
N ALA A 119 -5.36 2.51 1.02
CA ALA A 119 -4.64 3.49 1.81
C ALA A 119 -3.67 2.84 2.81
N THR A 120 -4.04 1.69 3.39
CA THR A 120 -3.22 0.91 4.33
C THR A 120 -1.96 0.38 3.65
N ILE A 121 -2.07 -0.13 2.42
CA ILE A 121 -0.92 -0.59 1.63
C ILE A 121 -0.12 0.55 0.98
N GLY A 122 -0.44 1.81 1.32
CA GLY A 122 0.27 2.98 0.80
C GLY A 122 0.05 3.24 -0.69
N ALA A 123 -1.05 2.74 -1.28
CA ALA A 123 -1.33 2.91 -2.69
C ALA A 123 -1.39 4.41 -3.05
N ARG A 124 -0.71 4.78 -4.13
CA ARG A 124 -0.66 6.16 -4.59
C ARG A 124 -1.94 6.46 -5.37
N ARG A 125 -2.62 7.57 -5.03
CA ARG A 125 -3.88 8.04 -5.67
C ARG A 125 -5.02 7.01 -5.65
N PRO A 126 -5.41 6.49 -4.47
CA PRO A 126 -6.44 5.44 -4.34
C PRO A 126 -7.82 5.88 -4.90
N ILE A 127 -8.15 7.16 -4.82
CA ILE A 127 -9.40 7.73 -5.36
C ILE A 127 -9.47 7.57 -6.88
N ASP A 128 -8.38 7.83 -7.60
CA ASP A 128 -8.37 7.78 -9.06
C ASP A 128 -8.42 6.32 -9.58
N TRP A 129 -7.88 5.40 -8.79
CA TRP A 129 -8.02 3.97 -9.07
C TRP A 129 -9.45 3.50 -8.86
N LEU A 130 -10.05 3.81 -7.70
CA LEU A 130 -11.46 3.49 -7.41
C LEU A 130 -12.40 4.05 -8.47
N ALA A 131 -12.17 5.30 -8.89
CA ALA A 131 -12.95 5.97 -9.92
C ALA A 131 -12.98 5.18 -11.24
N ARG A 132 -11.82 4.66 -11.67
CA ARG A 132 -11.74 3.82 -12.86
C ARG A 132 -12.51 2.51 -12.69
N LEU A 133 -12.37 1.88 -11.53
CA LEU A 133 -12.97 0.56 -11.29
C LEU A 133 -14.50 0.61 -11.25
N ILE A 134 -15.08 1.63 -10.61
CA ILE A 134 -16.54 1.79 -10.54
C ILE A 134 -17.11 2.63 -11.70
N GLU A 135 -16.27 3.00 -12.67
CA GLU A 135 -16.62 3.84 -13.83
C GLU A 135 -17.33 5.15 -13.43
N ARG A 136 -16.76 5.85 -12.46
CA ARG A 136 -17.22 7.18 -12.00
C ARG A 136 -16.07 8.17 -12.01
N ARG A 137 -16.42 9.45 -11.89
CA ARG A 137 -15.41 10.51 -11.77
C ARG A 137 -14.77 10.49 -10.37
N PRO A 138 -13.48 10.84 -10.22
CA PRO A 138 -12.83 10.95 -8.91
C PRO A 138 -13.60 11.82 -7.91
N GLU A 139 -14.24 12.90 -8.39
CA GLU A 139 -15.07 13.80 -7.57
C GLU A 139 -16.26 13.06 -6.96
N THR A 140 -16.94 12.24 -7.77
CA THR A 140 -18.06 11.40 -7.34
C THR A 140 -17.62 10.39 -6.28
N VAL A 141 -16.46 9.76 -6.46
CA VAL A 141 -15.90 8.84 -5.44
C VAL A 141 -15.62 9.56 -4.12
N ARG A 142 -15.06 10.77 -4.16
CA ARG A 142 -14.84 11.59 -2.96
C ARG A 142 -16.17 11.91 -2.26
N ASP A 143 -17.20 12.25 -3.02
CA ASP A 143 -18.53 12.54 -2.47
C ASP A 143 -19.16 11.29 -1.84
N HIS A 144 -19.01 10.12 -2.45
CA HIS A 144 -19.48 8.85 -1.88
C HIS A 144 -18.73 8.50 -0.58
N LEU A 145 -17.40 8.64 -0.53
CA LEU A 145 -16.64 8.44 0.70
C LEU A 145 -17.00 9.47 1.78
N LYS A 146 -17.31 10.71 1.39
CA LYS A 146 -17.81 11.74 2.33
C LYS A 146 -19.19 11.36 2.87
N LYS A 147 -20.06 10.79 2.04
CA LYS A 147 -21.35 10.24 2.47
C LYS A 147 -21.15 9.05 3.41
N ALA A 148 -20.25 8.11 3.10
CA ALA A 148 -19.93 6.99 3.98
C ALA A 148 -19.47 7.46 5.38
N ARG A 149 -18.67 8.54 5.45
CA ARG A 149 -18.29 9.16 6.73
C ARG A 149 -19.48 9.77 7.47
N ARG A 150 -20.32 10.54 6.75
CA ARG A 150 -21.52 11.15 7.33
C ARG A 150 -22.50 10.10 7.87
N ASP A 151 -22.63 8.99 7.15
CA ASP A 151 -23.52 7.89 7.52
C ASP A 151 -22.93 6.99 8.62
N GLY A 152 -21.72 7.32 9.11
CA GLY A 152 -21.04 6.62 10.17
C GLY A 152 -20.57 5.23 9.77
N LEU A 153 -20.25 5.01 8.48
CA LEU A 153 -19.71 3.75 7.95
C LEU A 153 -18.17 3.78 7.91
N LEU A 154 -17.59 4.96 7.65
CA LEU A 154 -16.15 5.20 7.56
C LEU A 154 -15.73 6.26 8.58
N SER A 155 -14.67 6.01 9.34
CA SER A 155 -14.12 6.99 10.28
C SER A 155 -13.16 7.97 9.60
N SER A 156 -12.89 9.09 10.29
CA SER A 156 -11.80 10.01 9.95
C SER A 156 -10.81 10.06 11.12
N MET A 157 -10.00 9.01 11.28
CA MET A 157 -8.96 9.04 12.31
C MET A 157 -7.77 9.88 11.89
N ALA A 158 -7.34 10.78 12.78
CA ALA A 158 -6.09 11.50 12.65
C ALA A 158 -4.92 10.51 12.80
N GLY A 159 -4.06 10.40 11.79
CA GLY A 159 -2.85 9.57 11.82
C GLY A 159 -2.89 8.27 11.02
N LYS A 160 -4.07 7.81 10.54
CA LYS A 160 -4.16 6.68 9.59
C LYS A 160 -4.65 7.17 8.23
N ALA A 161 -3.84 6.97 7.19
CA ALA A 161 -4.27 7.22 5.81
C ALA A 161 -5.48 6.32 5.49
N GLY A 162 -6.62 6.92 5.11
CA GLY A 162 -7.82 6.18 4.71
C GLY A 162 -8.95 6.09 5.75
N GLY A 163 -8.64 6.18 7.05
CA GLY A 163 -9.61 5.93 8.13
C GLY A 163 -9.84 4.43 8.38
N GLU A 164 -10.92 4.09 9.09
CA GLU A 164 -11.30 2.70 9.40
C GLU A 164 -12.79 2.48 9.19
N LEU A 165 -13.16 1.24 8.84
CA LEU A 165 -14.55 0.82 8.87
C LEU A 165 -15.04 0.81 10.32
N THR A 166 -16.25 1.29 10.52
CA THR A 166 -16.90 1.30 11.85
C THR A 166 -17.59 -0.03 12.13
N GLU A 167 -17.98 -0.26 13.39
CA GLU A 167 -18.84 -1.39 13.77
C GLU A 167 -20.14 -1.43 12.96
N LYS A 168 -20.70 -0.26 12.64
CA LYS A 168 -21.89 -0.15 11.78
C LYS A 168 -21.63 -0.67 10.37
N ALA A 169 -20.44 -0.41 9.81
CA ALA A 169 -20.07 -0.96 8.51
C ALA A 169 -19.86 -2.47 8.58
N GLN A 170 -19.28 -2.99 9.66
CA GLN A 170 -19.11 -4.43 9.85
C GLN A 170 -20.47 -5.15 9.89
N ALA A 171 -21.45 -4.61 10.62
CA ALA A 171 -22.80 -5.18 10.66
C ALA A 171 -23.47 -5.27 9.28
N VAL A 172 -23.19 -4.31 8.38
CA VAL A 172 -23.69 -4.34 7.00
C VAL A 172 -23.02 -5.46 6.19
N LEU A 173 -21.71 -5.67 6.33
CA LEU A 173 -21.00 -6.77 5.67
C LEU A 173 -21.54 -8.14 6.11
N ASP A 174 -21.75 -8.30 7.41
CA ASP A 174 -22.25 -9.55 7.99
C ASP A 174 -23.67 -9.84 7.52
N SER A 175 -24.51 -8.81 7.36
CA SER A 175 -25.90 -8.95 6.86
C SER A 175 -26.01 -9.26 5.37
N THR A 176 -24.96 -9.00 4.58
CA THR A 176 -24.94 -9.25 3.13
C THR A 176 -24.35 -10.63 2.80
N SER A 177 -23.73 -11.30 3.78
CA SER A 177 -23.05 -12.60 3.62
C SER A 177 -23.92 -13.80 4.01
N GLY A 178 -25.21 -13.59 4.30
CA GLY A 178 -26.22 -14.63 4.57
C GLY A 178 -27.29 -14.66 3.50
#